data_AF-A0A925UXE4-F1
#
_entry.id   AF-A0A925UXE4-F1
#
_cell.length_a   1.000
_cell.length_b   1.000
_cell.length_c   1.000
_cell.angle_alpha   90.00
_cell.angle_beta   90.00
_cell.angle_gamma   90.00
#
_symmetry.space_group_name_H-M   'P 1'
#
loop_
_entity.id
_entity.type
_entity.pdbx_description
1 polymer ?
#
loop_
_entity_poly.entity_id
_entity_poly.type
_entity_poly.pdbx_seq_one_letter_code
_entity_poly.pdbx_strand_id
1 'polypeptide(L)'
;MMENLWEFNLAKVVIVDVTDDYMLMQPPMPSDFYPVLMETWLPRHNLGHCLPASTLVQGYLYDWHETPSTSDQPWYVGVVMEDMAKSIDAEIAGMRG
;
A
#
# COMPACT_ATOMS: atom_id res chain seq x y z
N MET A 1 25.26 -10.89 20.72
CA MET A 1 24.22 -11.76 20.14
C MET A 1 24.21 -11.46 18.66
N MET A 2 24.48 -12.43 17.81
CA MET A 2 24.32 -12.24 16.35
C MET A 2 22.84 -12.42 16.06
N GLU A 3 22.15 -11.29 16.00
CA GLU A 3 20.76 -11.14 15.57
C GLU A 3 20.60 -11.71 14.16
N ASN A 4 19.41 -12.22 13.86
CA ASN A 4 19.23 -13.06 12.69
C ASN A 4 19.46 -12.27 11.40
N LEU A 5 20.28 -12.78 10.48
CA LEU A 5 20.63 -12.12 9.21
C LEU A 5 19.41 -11.74 8.34
N TRP A 6 18.25 -12.36 8.56
CA TRP A 6 17.03 -12.04 7.82
C TRP A 6 16.45 -10.66 8.19
N GLU A 7 16.69 -10.17 9.42
CA GLU A 7 16.21 -8.87 9.92
C GLU A 7 16.84 -7.69 9.15
N PHE A 8 18.01 -7.91 8.53
CA PHE A 8 18.69 -6.92 7.70
C PHE A 8 18.26 -6.96 6.22
N ASN A 9 17.69 -8.07 5.77
CA ASN A 9 17.39 -8.33 4.36
C ASN A 9 15.90 -8.24 4.03
N LEU A 10 15.03 -8.40 5.02
CA LEU A 10 13.58 -8.34 4.87
C LEU A 10 13.03 -7.11 5.60
N ALA A 11 11.94 -6.56 5.06
CA ALA A 11 11.16 -5.53 5.71
C ALA A 11 9.75 -6.07 5.96
N LYS A 12 9.19 -5.80 7.14
CA LYS A 12 7.78 -6.04 7.40
C LYS A 12 6.96 -5.03 6.59
N VAL A 13 5.95 -5.52 5.89
CA VAL A 13 5.05 -4.71 5.06
C VAL A 13 3.62 -4.99 5.50
N VAL A 14 2.90 -3.94 5.89
CA VAL A 14 1.49 -3.96 6.25
C VAL A 14 0.72 -3.35 5.09
N ILE A 15 -0.16 -4.15 4.48
CA ILE A 15 -0.97 -3.73 3.33
C ILE A 15 -2.33 -3.32 3.86
N VAL A 16 -2.73 -2.08 3.56
CA VAL A 16 -3.96 -1.46 4.06
C VAL A 16 -4.89 -1.04 2.93
N ASP A 17 -6.19 -1.16 3.16
CA ASP A 17 -7.23 -0.76 2.21
C ASP A 17 -7.56 0.73 2.37
N VAL A 18 -7.35 1.51 1.31
CA VAL A 18 -7.64 2.96 1.29
C VAL A 18 -8.82 3.30 0.37
N THR A 19 -9.60 2.31 -0.04
CA THR A 19 -10.71 2.49 -0.99
C THR A 19 -11.74 3.50 -0.49
N ASP A 20 -11.98 3.57 0.81
CA ASP A 20 -12.95 4.49 1.42
C ASP A 20 -12.59 5.97 1.24
N ASP A 21 -11.30 6.31 1.15
CA ASP A 21 -10.88 7.71 0.91
C ASP A 21 -11.45 8.24 -0.39
N TYR A 22 -11.48 7.38 -1.41
CA TYR A 22 -12.03 7.69 -2.73
C TYR A 22 -13.56 7.59 -2.75
N MET A 23 -14.15 6.62 -2.06
CA MET A 23 -15.61 6.49 -2.00
C MET A 23 -16.27 7.65 -1.25
N LEU A 24 -15.63 8.13 -0.18
CA LEU A 24 -16.18 9.15 0.71
C LEU A 24 -15.58 10.54 0.47
N MET A 25 -14.63 10.67 -0.46
CA MET A 25 -13.89 11.91 -0.75
C MET A 25 -13.27 12.49 0.54
N GLN A 26 -12.76 11.62 1.41
CA GLN A 26 -12.18 12.00 2.69
C GLN A 26 -10.69 12.31 2.57
N PRO A 27 -10.14 13.19 3.42
CA PRO A 27 -8.71 13.36 3.50
C PRO A 27 -8.06 12.06 4.01
N PRO A 28 -6.85 11.74 3.54
CA PRO A 28 -6.15 10.55 3.99
C PRO A 28 -5.90 10.59 5.50
N MET A 29 -6.15 9.47 6.15
CA MET A 29 -5.92 9.23 7.57
C MET A 29 -4.47 8.74 7.81
N PRO A 30 -3.98 8.77 9.06
CA PRO A 30 -2.74 8.07 9.39
C PRO A 30 -2.86 6.57 9.12
N SER A 31 -1.76 5.96 8.68
CA SER A 31 -1.68 4.59 8.18
C SER A 31 -2.30 3.53 9.11
N ASP A 32 -2.23 3.72 10.43
CA ASP A 32 -2.77 2.81 11.45
C ASP A 32 -4.31 2.77 11.54
N PHE A 33 -5.00 3.70 10.87
CA PHE A 33 -6.47 3.80 10.91
C PHE A 33 -7.16 3.06 9.77
N TYR A 34 -6.40 2.59 8.78
CA TYR A 34 -6.97 1.84 7.66
C TYR A 34 -7.13 0.34 8.00
N PRO A 35 -8.13 -0.34 7.41
CA PRO A 35 -8.25 -1.79 7.52
C PRO A 35 -7.01 -2.50 6.96
N VAL A 36 -6.41 -3.38 7.76
CA VAL A 36 -5.30 -4.23 7.33
C VAL A 36 -5.84 -5.40 6.51
N LEU A 37 -5.39 -5.53 5.26
CA LEU A 37 -5.72 -6.66 4.41
C LEU A 37 -4.79 -7.84 4.70
N MET A 38 -3.50 -7.58 4.83
CA MET A 38 -2.51 -8.58 5.20
C MET A 38 -1.19 -7.97 5.69
N GLU A 39 -0.40 -8.78 6.39
CA GLU A 39 0.99 -8.49 6.71
C GLU A 39 1.91 -9.49 5.99
N THR A 40 3.02 -9.01 5.46
CA THR A 40 4.01 -9.86 4.75
C THR A 40 5.43 -9.37 4.97
N TRP A 41 6.41 -10.17 4.52
CA TRP A 41 7.82 -9.83 4.55
C TRP A 41 8.35 -9.78 3.12
N LEU A 42 8.88 -8.63 2.71
CA LEU A 42 9.45 -8.43 1.36
C LEU A 42 10.95 -8.10 1.44
N PRO A 43 11.71 -8.40 0.38
CA PRO A 43 13.11 -7.97 0.29
C PRO A 43 13.22 -6.46 0.48
N ARG A 44 14.05 -6.04 1.44
CA ARG A 44 14.25 -4.63 1.79
C ARG A 44 14.94 -3.86 0.68
N HIS A 45 15.79 -4.53 -0.09
CA HIS A 45 16.56 -3.92 -1.17
C HIS A 45 15.63 -3.40 -2.27
N ASN A 46 15.68 -2.09 -2.53
CA ASN A 46 14.91 -1.39 -3.56
C ASN A 46 13.37 -1.50 -3.41
N LEU A 47 12.89 -1.77 -2.20
CA LEU A 47 11.47 -2.07 -1.94
C LEU A 47 10.53 -0.96 -2.47
N GLY A 48 10.78 0.30 -2.12
CA GLY A 48 9.94 1.43 -2.55
C GLY A 48 9.79 1.57 -4.07
N HIS A 49 10.77 1.10 -4.86
CA HIS A 49 10.68 1.10 -6.32
C HIS A 49 9.90 -0.11 -6.85
N CYS A 50 9.94 -1.25 -6.15
CA CYS A 50 9.25 -2.47 -6.56
C CYS A 50 7.76 -2.46 -6.21
N LEU A 51 7.36 -1.75 -5.15
CA LEU A 51 5.97 -1.74 -4.66
C LEU A 51 4.95 -1.33 -5.74
N PRO A 52 5.14 -0.24 -6.52
CA PRO A 52 4.17 0.17 -7.52
C PRO A 52 3.98 -0.82 -8.68
N ALA A 53 5.00 -1.64 -8.97
CA ALA A 53 4.97 -2.63 -10.04
C ALA A 53 4.43 -3.99 -9.59
N SER A 54 4.17 -4.16 -8.29
CA SER A 54 3.82 -5.46 -7.70
C SER A 54 2.32 -5.58 -7.48
N THR A 55 1.73 -6.71 -7.87
CA THR A 55 0.38 -7.09 -7.44
C THR A 55 0.47 -7.72 -6.05
N LEU A 56 0.30 -6.90 -5.01
CA LEU A 56 0.44 -7.34 -3.62
C LEU A 56 -0.80 -8.08 -3.10
N VAL A 57 -1.99 -7.62 -3.50
CA VAL A 57 -3.29 -8.23 -3.18
C VAL A 57 -4.09 -8.34 -4.47
N GLN A 58 -4.68 -9.51 -4.74
CA GLN A 58 -5.49 -9.71 -5.94
C GLN A 58 -6.74 -8.83 -5.91
N GLY A 59 -7.04 -8.15 -7.03
CA GLY A 59 -8.18 -7.24 -7.14
C GLY A 59 -7.95 -5.84 -6.57
N TYR A 60 -6.70 -5.53 -6.19
CA TYR A 60 -6.29 -4.23 -5.67
C TYR A 60 -5.14 -3.64 -6.48
N LEU A 61 -5.13 -2.31 -6.60
CA LEU A 61 -4.08 -1.52 -7.23
C LEU A 61 -3.26 -0.79 -6.16
N TYR A 62 -1.97 -0.61 -6.44
CA TYR A 62 -1.09 0.22 -5.62
C TYR A 62 -1.52 1.70 -5.71
N ASP A 63 -1.51 2.40 -4.57
CA ASP A 63 -1.75 3.84 -4.50
C ASP A 63 -0.55 4.58 -3.90
N TRP A 64 -0.22 4.30 -2.63
CA TRP A 64 0.91 4.90 -1.93
C TRP A 64 1.64 3.91 -1.03
N HIS A 65 2.82 4.30 -0.55
CA HIS A 65 3.49 3.64 0.56
C HIS A 65 4.15 4.63 1.50
N GLU A 66 4.21 4.29 2.78
CA GLU A 66 4.92 5.03 3.81
C GLU A 66 6.21 4.29 4.14
N THR A 67 7.34 4.98 3.95
CA THR A 67 8.66 4.47 4.34
C THR A 67 8.81 4.65 5.86
N PRO A 68 9.18 3.60 6.61
CA PRO A 68 9.35 3.69 8.05
C PRO A 68 10.49 4.64 8.42
N SER A 69 10.34 5.34 9.55
CA SER A 69 11.36 6.26 10.06
C SER A 69 12.60 5.52 10.60
N THR A 70 12.41 4.29 11.09
CA THR A 70 13.47 3.44 11.64
C THR A 70 13.41 2.05 11.03
N SER A 71 14.52 1.30 11.06
CA SER A 71 14.64 0.01 10.37
C SER A 71 13.76 -1.12 10.92
N ASP A 72 13.30 -0.97 12.15
CA ASP A 72 12.47 -1.89 12.93
C ASP A 72 10.96 -1.64 12.78
N GLN A 73 10.57 -0.50 12.19
CA GLN A 73 9.17 -0.19 11.89
C GLN A 73 8.72 -0.81 10.56
N PRO A 74 7.42 -1.17 10.44
CA PRO A 74 6.87 -1.70 9.20
C PRO A 74 6.73 -0.62 8.13
N TRP A 75 6.78 -1.04 6.88
CA TRP A 75 6.25 -0.25 5.76
C TRP A 75 4.74 -0.37 5.74
N TYR A 76 4.05 0.73 5.46
CA TYR A 76 2.64 0.70 5.12
C TYR A 76 2.48 0.87 3.61
N VAL A 77 1.58 0.08 3.02
CA VAL A 77 1.26 0.17 1.59
C VAL A 77 -0.24 0.28 1.44
N GLY A 78 -0.68 1.45 0.99
CA GLY A 78 -2.08 1.73 0.66
C GLY A 78 -2.43 1.12 -0.69
N VAL A 79 -3.50 0.34 -0.71
CA VAL A 79 -4.05 -0.23 -1.94
C VAL A 79 -5.53 0.08 -2.08
N VAL A 80 -5.99 0.24 -3.31
CA VAL A 80 -7.38 0.57 -3.66
C VAL A 80 -8.01 -0.54 -4.49
N MET A 81 -9.28 -0.86 -4.26
CA MET A 81 -10.00 -1.84 -5.07
C MET A 81 -9.96 -1.45 -6.56
N GLU A 82 -9.53 -2.39 -7.40
CA GLU A 82 -9.34 -2.16 -8.84
C GLU A 82 -10.65 -1.72 -9.53
N ASP A 83 -11.78 -2.33 -9.14
CA ASP A 83 -13.09 -1.99 -9.70
C ASP A 83 -13.56 -0.58 -9.33
N MET A 84 -13.20 -0.10 -8.13
CA MET A 84 -13.50 1.27 -7.70
C MET A 84 -12.68 2.28 -8.51
N ALA A 85 -11.37 2.04 -8.64
CA ALA A 85 -10.49 2.91 -9.43
C ALA A 85 -10.95 3.03 -10.89
N LYS A 86 -11.34 1.92 -11.52
CA LYS A 86 -11.90 1.91 -12.88
C LYS A 86 -13.20 2.70 -13.01
N SER A 87 -14.04 2.66 -11.97
CA SER A 87 -15.31 3.40 -11.96
C SER A 87 -15.08 4.91 -11.92
N ILE A 88 -14.13 5.37 -11.09
CA ILE A 88 -13.73 6.78 -11.01
C ILE A 88 -13.13 7.27 -12.34
N ASP A 89 -12.24 6.48 -12.94
CA ASP A 89 -11.63 6.82 -14.24
C ASP A 89 -12.70 6.97 -15.34
N ALA A 90 -13.71 6.11 -15.35
CA ALA A 90 -14.83 6.20 -16.29
C ALA A 90 -15.69 7.45 -16.07
N GLU A 91 -15.96 7.82 -14.81
CA GLU A 91 -16.68 9.06 -14.49
C GLU A 91 -15.91 10.31 -14.94
N ILE A 92 -14.60 10.36 -14.68
CA ILE A 92 -13.72 11.48 -15.10
C ILE A 92 -13.69 11.60 -16.63
N ALA A 93 -13.62 10.47 -17.35
CA ALA A 93 -13.65 10.47 -18.81
C ALA A 93 -15.00 10.98 -19.36
N GLY A 94 -16.11 10.60 -18.73
CA GLY A 94 -17.46 11.04 -19.12
C GLY A 94 -17.72 12.53 -18.89
N MET A 95 -17.13 13.15 -17.86
CA MET A 95 -17.26 14.60 -17.61
C MET A 95 -16.45 15.47 -18.58
N ARG A 96 -15.50 14.89 -19.33
CA ARG A 96 -14.65 15.60 -20.29
C ARG A 96 -15.17 15.59 -21.73
N GLY A 97 -16.23 14.83 -22.02
CA GLY A 97 -16.88 14.72 -23.34
C GLY A 97 -18.10 15.62 -23.48
#